data_AF-A0A291RNU4-F1
#
_entry.id   AF-A0A291RNU4-F1
#
_cell.length_a   1.000
_cell.length_b   1.000
_cell.length_c   1.000
_cell.angle_alpha   90.00
_cell.angle_beta   90.00
_cell.angle_gamma   90.00
#
_symmetry.space_group_name_H-M   'P 1'
#
loop_
_entity.id
_entity.type
_entity.pdbx_description
1 polymer ?
#
loop_
_entity_poly.entity_id
_entity_poly.type
_entity_poly.pdbx_seq_one_letter_code
_entity_poly.pdbx_strand_id
1 'polypeptide(L)'
;MVATDSLLLTKDNLADVIEATAIMYAHGDVGAGKTLSVNASLRELAPDTVCQVQFRARPTPRDIRHNLFEALTLGGTPPMRPIEFDQLLKGVLSKRFRVLVWDEAQWMPHQ
;
A
#
# COMPACT_ATOMS: atom_id res chain seq x y z
N MET A 1 -18.18 9.03 20.79
CA MET A 1 -17.13 10.04 20.52
C MET A 1 -15.76 9.42 20.16
N VAL A 2 -15.60 8.08 20.22
CA VAL A 2 -14.32 7.35 20.04
C VAL A 2 -13.78 7.33 18.59
N ALA A 3 -14.64 7.48 17.58
CA ALA A 3 -14.21 7.38 16.18
C ALA A 3 -13.23 8.49 15.73
N THR A 4 -13.32 9.67 16.35
CA THR A 4 -12.49 10.83 15.99
C THR A 4 -11.06 10.67 16.50
N ASP A 5 -10.87 10.15 17.71
CA ASP A 5 -9.53 9.99 18.31
C ASP A 5 -8.71 8.92 17.59
N SER A 6 -9.34 7.79 17.22
CA SER A 6 -8.67 6.76 16.42
C SER A 6 -8.29 7.24 15.02
N LEU A 7 -9.10 8.13 14.43
CA LEU A 7 -8.79 8.72 13.13
C LEU A 7 -7.60 9.69 13.22
N LEU A 8 -7.58 10.55 14.25
CA LEU A 8 -6.47 11.48 14.49
C LEU A 8 -5.16 10.72 14.74
N LEU A 9 -5.18 9.70 15.60
CA LEU A 9 -4.02 8.87 15.88
C LEU A 9 -3.53 8.11 14.63
N THR A 10 -4.44 7.65 13.77
CA THR A 10 -4.07 7.03 12.49
C THR A 10 -3.37 8.02 11.57
N LYS A 11 -3.84 9.28 11.52
CA LYS A 11 -3.23 10.33 10.71
C LYS A 11 -1.82 10.68 11.20
N ASP A 12 -1.65 10.88 12.51
CA ASP A 12 -0.36 11.24 13.10
C ASP A 12 0.67 10.13 12.85
N ASN A 13 0.29 8.87 13.12
CA ASN A 13 1.16 7.73 12.83
C ASN A 13 1.53 7.62 11.34
N LEU A 14 0.59 7.89 10.42
CA LEU A 14 0.87 7.87 8.99
C LEU A 14 1.80 9.01 8.58
N ALA A 15 1.68 10.19 9.18
CA ALA A 15 2.59 11.30 8.93
C ALA A 15 4.03 10.93 9.33
N ASP A 16 4.21 10.39 10.54
CA ASP A 16 5.52 9.95 11.04
C ASP A 16 6.13 8.85 10.15
N VAL A 17 5.30 7.89 9.72
CA VAL A 17 5.74 6.77 8.86
C VAL A 17 6.14 7.25 7.47
N ILE A 18 5.39 8.20 6.90
CA ILE A 18 5.71 8.82 5.61
C ILE A 18 7.02 9.60 5.71
N GLU A 19 7.19 10.42 6.76
CA GLU A 19 8.41 11.20 7.00
C GLU A 19 9.63 10.29 7.19
N ALA A 20 9.49 9.22 7.97
CA ALA A 20 10.55 8.26 8.21
C ALA A 20 10.80 7.29 7.04
N THR A 21 9.99 7.32 5.97
CA THR A 21 10.01 6.32 4.88
C THR A 21 9.90 4.87 5.40
N ALA A 22 9.13 4.69 6.48
CA ALA A 22 9.03 3.44 7.23
C ALA A 22 7.86 2.56 6.75
N ILE A 23 7.73 1.39 7.36
CA ILE A 23 6.59 0.49 7.16
C ILE A 23 5.73 0.50 8.43
N MET A 24 4.43 0.67 8.25
CA MET A 24 3.42 0.57 9.31
C MET A 24 2.49 -0.60 9.04
N TYR A 25 2.10 -1.32 10.09
CA TYR A 25 1.05 -2.33 10.03
C TYR A 25 -0.18 -1.84 10.77
N ALA A 26 -1.30 -1.70 10.07
CA ALA A 26 -2.58 -1.31 10.66
C ALA A 26 -3.39 -2.56 11.05
N HIS A 27 -3.42 -2.86 12.36
CA HIS A 27 -4.15 -4.02 12.89
C HIS A 27 -5.43 -3.62 13.65
N GLY A 28 -6.35 -4.56 13.81
CA GLY A 28 -7.58 -4.41 14.59
C GLY A 28 -8.72 -5.26 14.05
N ASP A 29 -9.86 -5.25 14.71
CA ASP A 29 -10.99 -6.12 14.36
C ASP A 29 -11.62 -5.78 13.00
N VAL A 30 -12.30 -6.76 12.41
CA VAL A 30 -13.11 -6.54 11.20
C VAL A 30 -14.20 -5.52 11.50
N GLY A 31 -14.40 -4.56 10.59
CA GLY A 31 -15.37 -3.49 10.79
C GLY A 31 -14.89 -2.32 11.67
N ALA A 32 -13.68 -2.36 12.23
CA ALA A 32 -13.12 -1.28 13.05
C ALA A 32 -12.76 0.01 12.26
N GLY A 33 -13.06 0.08 10.95
CA GLY A 33 -12.84 1.29 10.15
C GLY A 33 -11.38 1.58 9.75
N LYS A 34 -10.48 0.58 9.82
CA LYS A 34 -9.05 0.72 9.48
C LYS A 34 -8.83 1.25 8.07
N THR A 35 -9.40 0.57 7.07
CA THR A 35 -9.29 0.95 5.66
C THR A 35 -9.88 2.34 5.42
N LEU A 36 -11.01 2.68 6.06
CA LEU A 36 -11.61 4.01 5.96
C LEU A 36 -10.66 5.08 6.52
N SER A 37 -10.12 4.85 7.72
CA SER A 37 -9.27 5.80 8.43
C SER A 37 -7.95 6.03 7.69
N VAL A 38 -7.28 4.96 7.25
CA VAL A 38 -6.06 5.04 6.43
C VAL A 38 -6.33 5.80 5.12
N ASN A 39 -7.43 5.49 4.44
CA ASN A 39 -7.76 6.17 3.17
C ASN A 39 -8.12 7.65 3.37
N ALA A 40 -8.80 8.00 4.46
CA ALA A 40 -9.09 9.40 4.78
C ALA A 40 -7.80 10.17 5.06
N SER A 41 -6.95 9.65 5.95
CA SER A 41 -5.67 10.30 6.30
C SER A 41 -4.73 10.44 5.10
N LEU A 42 -4.63 9.42 4.25
CA LEU A 42 -3.75 9.45 3.07
C LEU A 42 -4.23 10.41 1.98
N ARG A 43 -5.54 10.68 1.87
CA ARG A 43 -6.04 11.74 0.98
C ARG A 43 -5.57 13.13 1.41
N GLU A 44 -5.33 13.33 2.70
CA GLU A 44 -4.83 14.61 3.22
C GLU A 44 -3.29 14.67 3.17
N LEU A 45 -2.61 13.58 3.53
CA LEU A 45 -1.14 13.55 3.66
C LEU A 45 -0.40 13.29 2.34
N ALA A 46 -1.01 12.54 1.42
CA ALA A 46 -0.33 11.99 0.25
C ALA A 46 -1.27 11.85 -0.99
N PRO A 47 -2.10 12.87 -1.34
CA PRO A 47 -3.19 12.73 -2.31
C PRO A 47 -2.80 12.14 -3.67
N ASP A 48 -1.58 12.43 -4.15
CA ASP A 48 -1.13 12.07 -5.50
C ASP A 48 -0.02 11.00 -5.53
N THR A 49 0.30 10.39 -4.39
CA THR A 49 1.43 9.43 -4.27
C THR A 49 1.02 8.07 -3.76
N VAL A 50 -0.26 7.88 -3.42
CA VAL A 50 -0.79 6.62 -2.91
C VAL A 50 -1.00 5.62 -4.05
N CYS A 51 -0.47 4.41 -3.87
CA CYS A 51 -0.77 3.27 -4.73
C CYS A 51 -1.37 2.17 -3.86
N GLN A 52 -2.65 1.87 -4.08
CA GLN A 52 -3.35 0.81 -3.34
C GLN A 52 -3.22 -0.52 -4.05
N VAL A 53 -2.76 -1.53 -3.31
CA VAL A 53 -2.68 -2.92 -3.73
C VAL A 53 -3.63 -3.71 -2.87
N GLN A 54 -4.67 -4.29 -3.49
CA GLN A 54 -5.65 -5.10 -2.79
C GLN A 54 -5.51 -6.58 -3.18
N PHE A 55 -5.54 -7.47 -2.20
CA PHE A 55 -5.55 -8.92 -2.42
C PHE A 55 -6.94 -9.50 -2.18
N ARG A 56 -7.36 -10.42 -3.06
CA ARG A 56 -8.69 -11.05 -2.99
C ARG A 56 -8.67 -12.45 -2.37
N ALA A 57 -7.65 -13.25 -2.67
CA ALA A 57 -7.42 -14.55 -2.06
C ALA A 57 -6.01 -15.05 -2.41
N ARG A 58 -5.22 -15.44 -1.39
CA ARG A 58 -3.90 -16.12 -1.50
C ARG A 58 -3.15 -15.87 -2.82
N PRO A 59 -2.70 -14.64 -3.09
CA PRO A 59 -2.10 -14.28 -4.36
C PRO A 59 -0.80 -15.08 -4.56
N THR A 60 -0.59 -15.59 -5.77
CA THR A 60 0.72 -16.11 -6.16
C THR A 60 1.72 -14.95 -6.30
N PRO A 61 3.04 -15.22 -6.30
CA PRO A 61 4.03 -14.18 -6.60
C PRO A 61 3.80 -13.47 -7.94
N ARG A 62 3.20 -14.15 -8.92
CA ARG A 62 2.79 -13.54 -10.20
C ARG A 62 1.65 -12.55 -10.01
N ASP A 63 0.64 -12.90 -9.22
CA ASP A 63 -0.50 -12.03 -8.93
C ASP A 63 -0.05 -10.79 -8.16
N ILE A 64 0.89 -10.94 -7.21
CA ILE A 64 1.48 -9.80 -6.49
C ILE A 64 2.16 -8.83 -7.47
N ARG A 65 3.00 -9.34 -8.38
CA ARG A 65 3.66 -8.50 -9.40
C ARG A 65 2.64 -7.83 -10.32
N HIS A 66 1.60 -8.55 -10.72
CA HIS A 66 0.55 -8.00 -11.57
C HIS A 66 -0.22 -6.87 -10.86
N ASN A 67 -0.67 -7.11 -9.62
CA ASN A 67 -1.40 -6.10 -8.84
C ASN A 67 -0.52 -4.87 -8.55
N LEU A 68 0.77 -5.05 -8.27
CA LEU A 68 1.71 -3.94 -8.12
C LEU A 68 1.88 -3.13 -9.42
N PHE A 69 1.97 -3.80 -10.57
CA PHE A 69 2.10 -3.13 -11.87
C PHE A 69 0.88 -2.24 -12.16
N GLU A 70 -0.32 -2.78 -11.94
CA GLU A 70 -1.59 -2.07 -12.10
C GLU A 70 -1.71 -0.90 -11.10
N ALA A 71 -1.41 -1.13 -9.82
CA ALA A 71 -1.49 -0.09 -8.78
C ALA A 71 -0.50 1.07 -9.00
N LEU A 72 0.65 0.78 -9.62
CA LEU A 72 1.64 1.79 -10.00
C LEU A 72 1.29 2.52 -11.30
N THR A 73 0.19 2.14 -11.95
CA THR A 73 -0.31 2.64 -13.25
C THR A 73 0.79 2.62 -14.32
N LEU A 74 1.53 1.51 -14.37
CA LEU A 74 2.60 1.34 -15.35
C LEU A 74 2.00 1.03 -16.72
N GLY A 75 2.44 1.75 -17.75
CA GLY A 75 2.00 1.49 -19.12
C GLY A 75 2.59 0.19 -19.66
N GLY A 76 1.83 -0.51 -20.51
CA GLY A 76 2.28 -1.72 -21.20
C GLY A 76 1.92 -3.01 -20.47
N THR A 77 2.72 -4.05 -20.69
CA THR A 77 2.53 -5.36 -20.06
C THR A 77 3.58 -5.62 -18.98
N PRO A 78 3.20 -6.23 -17.84
CA PRO A 78 4.16 -6.55 -16.79
C PRO A 78 5.21 -7.55 -17.29
N PRO A 79 6.50 -7.32 -16.99
CA PRO A 79 7.55 -8.28 -17.32
C PRO A 79 7.27 -9.68 -16.78
N MET A 80 7.51 -10.71 -17.59
CA MET A 80 7.29 -12.10 -17.17
C MET A 80 8.38 -12.62 -16.23
N ARG A 81 9.63 -12.17 -16.42
CA ARG A 81 10.76 -12.61 -15.61
C ARG A 81 10.84 -11.81 -14.31
N PRO A 82 10.94 -12.47 -13.14
CA PRO A 82 11.01 -11.77 -11.84
C PRO A 82 12.11 -10.70 -11.80
N ILE A 83 13.30 -11.00 -12.34
CA ILE A 83 14.43 -10.07 -12.30
C ILE A 83 14.18 -8.79 -13.11
N GLU A 84 13.47 -8.88 -14.24
CA GLU A 84 13.10 -7.71 -15.04
C GLU A 84 12.04 -6.86 -14.34
N PHE A 85 11.10 -7.53 -13.67
CA PHE A 85 10.09 -6.85 -12.87
C PHE A 85 10.72 -6.09 -11.70
N ASP A 86 11.67 -6.70 -10.99
CA ASP A 86 12.35 -6.06 -9.86
C ASP A 86 13.16 -4.83 -10.31
N GLN A 87 13.81 -4.91 -11.48
CA GLN A 87 14.52 -3.78 -12.07
C GLN A 87 13.55 -2.65 -12.46
N LEU A 88 12.43 -2.99 -13.10
CA LEU A 88 11.38 -2.04 -13.43
C LEU A 88 10.84 -1.36 -12.16
N LEU A 89 10.53 -2.15 -11.13
CA LEU A 89 9.99 -1.65 -9.86
C LEU A 89 10.97 -0.67 -9.20
N LYS A 90 12.25 -1.04 -9.07
CA LYS A 90 13.29 -0.16 -8.54
C LYS A 90 13.40 1.14 -9.34
N GLY A 91 13.38 1.05 -10.67
CA GLY A 91 13.46 2.21 -11.56
C GLY A 91 12.23 3.11 -11.53
N VAL A 92 11.04 2.57 -11.24
CA VAL A 92 9.81 3.35 -11.04
C VAL A 92 9.81 4.03 -9.68
N LEU A 93 10.12 3.28 -8.62
CA LEU A 93 10.10 3.77 -7.23
C LEU A 93 11.20 4.79 -6.95
N SER A 94 12.32 4.76 -7.69
CA SER A 94 13.39 5.76 -7.55
C SER A 94 13.03 7.14 -8.12
N LYS A 95 12.05 7.23 -9.03
CA LYS A 95 11.69 8.49 -9.70
C LYS A 95 10.84 9.42 -8.84
N ARG A 96 10.06 8.87 -7.91
CA ARG A 96 9.13 9.63 -7.08
C ARG A 96 8.79 8.82 -5.84
N PHE A 97 8.71 9.50 -4.69
CA PHE A 97 8.18 8.92 -3.47
C PHE A 97 6.73 8.44 -3.68
N ARG A 98 6.43 7.24 -3.20
CA ARG A 98 5.09 6.62 -3.27
C ARG A 98 4.74 5.98 -1.93
N VAL A 99 3.48 6.10 -1.55
CA VAL A 99 2.92 5.38 -0.40
C VAL A 99 2.24 4.12 -0.92
N LEU A 100 2.85 2.96 -0.69
CA LEU A 100 2.26 1.67 -1.06
C LEU A 100 1.36 1.18 0.08
N VAL A 101 0.05 1.07 -0.19
CA VAL A 101 -0.92 0.53 0.77
C VAL A 101 -1.27 -0.88 0.37
N TRP A 102 -0.93 -1.84 1.22
CA TRP A 102 -1.23 -3.26 1.01
C TRP A 102 -2.48 -3.62 1.83
N ASP A 103 -3.64 -3.62 1.19
CA ASP A 103 -4.91 -3.93 1.83
C ASP A 103 -5.18 -5.44 1.80
N GLU A 104 -5.77 -5.95 2.87
CA GLU A 104 -6.01 -7.38 3.09
C GLU A 104 -4.71 -8.23 2.99
N ALA A 105 -3.58 -7.68 3.47
CA ALA A 105 -2.26 -8.29 3.38
C ALA A 105 -2.13 -9.65 4.10
N GLN A 106 -3.07 -10.01 4.99
CA GLN A 106 -3.12 -11.34 5.61
C GLN A 106 -3.32 -12.48 4.60
N TRP A 107 -3.73 -12.17 3.36
CA TRP A 107 -3.77 -13.16 2.29
C TRP A 107 -2.40 -13.45 1.68
N MET A 108 -1.39 -12.61 1.92
CA MET A 108 -0.04 -12.85 1.40
C MET A 108 0.53 -14.14 1.98
N PRO A 109 1.24 -14.94 1.16
CA PRO A 109 1.91 -16.13 1.67
C PRO A 109 2.95 -15.74 2.72
N HIS A 110 2.90 -16.40 3.88
CA HIS A 110 4.02 -16.38 4.84
C HIS A 110 5.22 -17.03 4.16
N GLN A 111 6.34 -16.32 4.05
CA GLN A 111 7.61 -16.93 3.64
C GLN A 111 8.15 -17.81 4.76
#